data_AF-A0A934ZA66-F1
#
_entry.id   AF-A0A934ZA66-F1
#
_cell.length_a   1.000
_cell.length_b   1.000
_cell.length_c   1.000
_cell.angle_alpha   90.00
_cell.angle_beta   90.00
_cell.angle_gamma   90.00
#
_symmetry.space_group_name_H-M   'P 1'
#
loop_
_entity.id
_entity.type
_entity.pdbx_description
1 polymer ?
#
loop_
_entity_poly.entity_id
_entity_poly.type
_entity_poly.pdbx_seq_one_letter_code
_entity_poly.pdbx_strand_id
1 'polypeptide(L)'
;MANLTLAQIRLQLDQVASEYDARFAGQSRVSRDLNDLNSLVRRTQQLLQDLEKLPKSKDRAEVEQAARDAINLYDAERKEIMKARSLGPGFEEFSTLRGEANFIFSKYHRHFSGKARNTRDLGLLAEMIADLETVGESMNELAPELKGQPGVQEDLTLVADNLKMYRAEQSEIIEARAMGTDDEQASALAEVANGQFNLYEAHFAGKSRATRRPELLQRMIDNLTETLERMKALRTKGLRVEYNDKNIEIVEQSLGTYRSELTEIRKARQTTKITDLQGMLGGAANEVFEAYRKAFAGQDRRTRDLDLLTTICDQLGEIGKQMASLGAFEPTDQNSKNLQIVTDQRVLFEREYTMIEEAKAQGIH
;
A
#
# COMPACT_ATOMS: atom_id res chain seq x y z
N MET A 1 38.87 -20.88 8.31
CA MET A 1 37.64 -20.06 8.29
C MET A 1 37.61 -19.28 9.58
N ALA A 2 37.47 -17.95 9.53
CA ALA A 2 37.46 -17.13 10.74
C ALA A 2 36.22 -17.46 11.58
N ASN A 3 36.39 -17.72 12.88
CA ASN A 3 35.27 -17.90 13.79
C ASN A 3 34.53 -16.56 13.92
N LEU A 4 33.22 -16.56 13.65
CA LEU A 4 32.37 -15.38 13.85
C LEU A 4 32.33 -15.01 15.33
N THR A 5 32.37 -13.72 15.62
CA THR A 5 32.15 -13.20 16.97
C THR A 5 30.66 -13.23 17.32
N LEU A 6 30.31 -13.19 18.61
CA LEU A 6 28.91 -13.15 19.06
C LEU A 6 28.14 -11.96 18.46
N ALA A 7 28.78 -10.79 18.35
CA ALA A 7 28.19 -9.60 17.75
C ALA A 7 27.88 -9.79 16.25
N GLN A 8 28.76 -10.47 15.51
CA GLN A 8 28.54 -10.78 14.09
C GLN A 8 27.41 -11.81 13.92
N ILE A 9 27.34 -12.83 14.77
CA ILE A 9 26.24 -13.82 14.74
C ILE A 9 24.90 -13.13 15.02
N ARG A 10 24.85 -12.25 16.02
CA ARG A 10 23.64 -11.48 16.34
C ARG A 10 23.20 -10.61 15.15
N LEU A 11 24.12 -9.88 14.54
CA LEU A 11 23.83 -9.07 13.36
C LEU A 11 23.31 -9.92 12.19
N GLN A 12 23.89 -11.08 11.94
CA GLN A 12 23.43 -11.98 10.88
C GLN A 12 22.08 -12.61 11.19
N LEU A 13 21.79 -12.91 12.46
CA LEU A 13 20.47 -13.38 12.89
C LEU A 13 19.41 -12.29 12.69
N ASP A 14 19.72 -11.04 13.05
CA ASP A 14 18.84 -9.89 12.82
C ASP A 14 18.60 -9.66 11.32
N GLN A 15 19.62 -9.86 10.48
CA GLN A 15 19.46 -9.81 9.02
C GLN A 15 18.55 -10.92 8.48
N VAL A 16 18.69 -12.15 8.99
CA VAL A 16 17.81 -13.27 8.61
C VAL A 16 16.37 -13.01 9.06
N ALA A 17 16.17 -12.50 10.27
CA ALA A 17 14.86 -12.11 10.77
C ALA A 17 14.25 -10.99 9.92
N SER A 18 15.04 -9.97 9.57
CA SER A 18 14.60 -8.90 8.67
C SER A 18 14.25 -9.41 7.28
N GLU A 19 14.96 -10.41 6.76
CA GLU A 19 14.65 -11.04 5.47
C GLU A 19 13.38 -11.89 5.53
N TYR A 20 13.18 -12.63 6.63
CA TYR A 20 11.92 -13.31 6.89
C TYR A 20 10.76 -12.32 6.92
N ASP A 21 10.93 -11.24 7.67
CA ASP A 21 9.93 -10.19 7.83
C ASP A 21 9.58 -9.50 6.52
N ALA A 22 10.56 -9.35 5.63
CA ALA A 22 10.40 -8.77 4.31
C ALA A 22 9.68 -9.72 3.32
N ARG A 23 9.97 -11.03 3.39
CA ARG A 23 9.56 -12.00 2.35
C ARG A 23 8.43 -12.93 2.75
N PHE A 24 8.05 -13.00 4.02
CA PHE A 24 7.09 -13.98 4.51
C PHE A 24 6.01 -13.33 5.36
N ALA A 25 6.37 -12.51 6.33
CA ALA A 25 5.38 -11.92 7.21
C ALA A 25 4.37 -11.03 6.45
N GLY A 26 3.08 -11.26 6.69
CA GLY A 26 1.98 -10.53 6.05
C GLY A 26 1.65 -10.96 4.60
N GLN A 27 2.52 -11.72 3.93
CA GLN A 27 2.28 -12.17 2.55
C GLN A 27 1.26 -13.32 2.50
N SER A 28 0.61 -13.58 1.36
CA SER A 28 -0.18 -14.81 1.22
C SER A 28 0.70 -16.05 1.40
N ARG A 29 0.24 -17.04 2.18
CA ARG A 29 0.94 -18.32 2.32
C ARG A 29 1.06 -19.09 1.02
N VAL A 30 0.20 -18.80 0.05
CA VAL A 30 0.19 -19.48 -1.25
C VAL A 30 1.35 -18.99 -2.13
N SER A 31 1.60 -17.68 -2.16
CA SER A 31 2.59 -17.05 -3.05
C SER A 31 4.05 -17.19 -2.59
N ARG A 32 4.30 -17.48 -1.31
CA ARG A 32 5.65 -17.53 -0.71
C ARG A 32 6.51 -18.68 -1.23
N ASP A 33 7.79 -18.42 -1.55
CA ASP A 33 8.72 -19.46 -1.99
C ASP A 33 9.25 -20.31 -0.82
N LEU A 34 8.98 -21.61 -0.88
CA LEU A 34 9.50 -22.59 0.08
C LEU A 34 11.04 -22.69 0.02
N ASN A 35 11.67 -22.43 -1.12
CA ASN A 35 13.12 -22.48 -1.27
C ASN A 35 13.81 -21.38 -0.44
N ASP A 36 13.22 -20.18 -0.45
CA ASP A 36 13.70 -19.05 0.35
C ASP A 36 13.55 -19.36 1.84
N LEU A 37 12.41 -19.90 2.27
CA LEU A 37 12.19 -20.30 3.66
C LEU A 37 13.19 -21.38 4.10
N ASN A 38 13.41 -22.38 3.24
CA ASN A 38 14.43 -23.42 3.45
C ASN A 38 15.85 -22.84 3.50
N SER A 39 16.12 -21.73 2.81
CA SER A 39 17.38 -21.00 2.89
C SER A 39 17.55 -20.30 4.23
N LEU A 40 16.50 -19.62 4.73
CA LEU A 40 16.51 -18.98 6.05
C LEU A 40 16.72 -19.99 7.18
N VAL A 41 16.03 -21.14 7.13
CA VAL A 41 16.22 -22.24 8.09
C VAL A 41 17.67 -22.72 8.07
N ARG A 42 18.23 -23.02 6.89
CA ARG A 42 19.62 -23.48 6.75
C ARG A 42 20.63 -22.46 7.28
N ARG A 43 20.44 -21.17 6.96
CA ARG A 43 21.31 -20.09 7.45
C ARG A 43 21.23 -19.95 8.97
N THR A 44 20.04 -20.01 9.55
CA THR A 44 19.84 -19.93 11.00
C THR A 44 20.46 -21.13 11.73
N GLN A 45 20.34 -22.34 11.15
CA GLN A 45 21.00 -23.54 11.66
C GLN A 45 22.54 -23.42 11.61
N GLN A 46 23.08 -22.81 10.55
CA GLN A 46 24.52 -22.55 10.46
C GLN A 46 24.98 -21.57 11.55
N LEU A 47 24.20 -20.52 11.82
CA LEU A 47 24.47 -19.58 12.91
C LEU A 47 24.46 -20.27 14.28
N LEU A 48 23.53 -21.20 14.54
CA LEU A 48 23.54 -22.02 15.75
C LEU A 48 24.82 -22.85 15.89
N GLN A 49 25.27 -23.50 14.81
CA GLN A 49 26.52 -24.28 14.81
C GLN A 49 27.75 -23.41 15.08
N ASP A 50 27.76 -22.17 14.57
CA ASP A 50 28.86 -21.23 14.82
C ASP A 50 28.81 -20.69 16.26
N LEU A 51 27.61 -20.51 16.80
CA LEU A 51 27.39 -20.09 18.20
C LEU A 51 27.83 -21.16 19.20
N GLU A 52 27.69 -22.45 18.85
CA GLU A 52 28.17 -23.58 19.67
C GLU A 52 29.68 -23.56 19.90
N LYS A 53 30.46 -23.03 18.95
CA LYS A 53 31.93 -22.91 19.00
C LYS A 53 32.40 -21.79 19.94
N LEU A 54 31.51 -20.90 20.37
CA LEU A 54 31.84 -19.79 21.27
C LEU A 54 31.77 -20.21 22.75
N PRO A 55 32.52 -19.56 23.65
CA PRO A 55 32.40 -19.81 25.09
C PRO A 55 30.96 -19.60 25.59
N LYS A 56 30.56 -20.37 26.60
CA LYS A 56 29.24 -20.21 27.23
C LYS A 56 29.16 -18.86 27.94
N SER A 57 28.11 -18.10 27.67
CA SER A 57 27.76 -16.87 28.37
C SER A 57 26.24 -16.70 28.39
N LYS A 58 25.74 -15.78 29.23
CA LYS A 58 24.31 -15.45 29.25
C LYS A 58 23.85 -14.88 27.91
N ASP A 59 24.60 -13.92 27.37
CA ASP A 59 24.29 -13.29 26.08
C ASP A 59 24.30 -14.30 24.92
N ARG A 60 25.21 -15.29 24.97
CA ARG A 60 25.21 -16.41 24.01
C ARG A 60 23.91 -17.20 24.11
N ALA A 61 23.47 -17.54 25.33
CA ALA A 61 22.26 -18.34 25.54
C ALA A 61 21.00 -17.62 25.04
N GLU A 62 20.93 -16.28 25.19
CA GLU A 62 19.84 -15.46 24.65
C GLU A 62 19.79 -15.51 23.11
N VAL A 63 20.96 -15.37 22.45
CA VAL A 63 21.04 -15.47 20.98
C VAL A 63 20.75 -16.91 20.51
N GLU A 64 21.17 -17.93 21.26
CA GLU A 64 20.85 -19.34 20.97
C GLU A 64 19.35 -19.58 21.00
N GLN A 65 18.68 -19.07 22.03
CA GLN A 65 17.22 -19.18 22.17
C GLN A 65 16.50 -18.47 21.03
N ALA A 66 16.88 -17.23 20.73
CA ALA A 66 16.29 -16.47 19.62
C ALA A 66 16.44 -17.20 18.26
N ALA A 67 17.59 -17.81 18.00
CA ALA A 67 17.81 -18.57 16.77
C ALA A 67 16.97 -19.87 16.72
N ARG A 68 16.77 -20.55 17.86
CA ARG A 68 15.87 -21.72 17.94
C ARG A 68 14.40 -21.32 17.73
N ASP A 69 13.97 -20.23 18.33
CA ASP A 69 12.61 -19.71 18.17
C ASP A 69 12.35 -19.29 16.72
N ALA A 70 13.33 -18.66 16.06
CA ALA A 70 13.26 -18.35 14.64
C ALA A 70 13.11 -19.61 13.76
N ILE A 71 13.90 -20.67 14.00
CA ILE A 71 13.76 -21.94 13.27
C ILE A 71 12.37 -22.54 13.46
N ASN A 72 11.88 -22.58 14.71
CA ASN A 72 10.53 -23.11 15.01
C ASN A 72 9.44 -22.30 14.28
N LEU A 73 9.57 -20.98 14.25
CA LEU A 73 8.67 -20.10 13.51
C LEU A 73 8.69 -20.43 12.01
N TYR A 74 9.88 -20.54 11.40
CA TYR A 74 10.02 -20.83 9.98
C TYR A 74 9.49 -22.22 9.63
N ASP A 75 9.76 -23.24 10.44
CA ASP A 75 9.25 -24.60 10.22
C ASP A 75 7.72 -24.70 10.38
N ALA A 76 7.13 -23.96 11.33
CA ALA A 76 5.69 -23.84 11.46
C ALA A 76 5.10 -23.16 10.21
N GLU A 77 5.70 -22.06 9.76
CA GLU A 77 5.27 -21.35 8.56
C GLU A 77 5.37 -22.22 7.31
N ARG A 78 6.41 -23.05 7.21
CA ARG A 78 6.58 -24.03 6.12
C ARG A 78 5.38 -24.97 6.02
N LYS A 79 4.96 -25.53 7.15
CA LYS A 79 3.81 -26.47 7.20
C LYS A 79 2.53 -25.77 6.78
N GLU A 80 2.33 -24.54 7.23
CA GLU A 80 1.16 -23.75 6.88
C GLU A 80 1.14 -23.34 5.40
N ILE A 81 2.29 -23.01 4.80
CA ILE A 81 2.43 -22.78 3.35
C ILE A 81 2.09 -24.05 2.57
N MET A 82 2.65 -25.19 2.96
CA MET A 82 2.35 -26.47 2.30
C MET A 82 0.86 -26.83 2.41
N LYS A 83 0.26 -26.58 3.57
CA LYS A 83 -1.18 -26.76 3.78
C LYS A 83 -1.98 -25.83 2.88
N ALA A 84 -1.67 -24.53 2.84
CA ALA A 84 -2.36 -23.56 2.00
C ALA A 84 -2.29 -23.93 0.51
N ARG A 85 -1.12 -24.32 0.00
CA ARG A 85 -0.94 -24.78 -1.39
C ARG A 85 -1.70 -26.08 -1.71
N SER A 86 -1.99 -26.90 -0.70
CA SER A 86 -2.78 -28.12 -0.88
C SER A 86 -4.29 -27.87 -1.00
N LEU A 87 -4.76 -26.64 -0.72
CA LEU A 87 -6.18 -26.28 -0.77
C LEU A 87 -6.71 -25.99 -2.19
N GLY A 88 -5.82 -25.96 -3.19
CA GLY A 88 -6.17 -25.86 -4.60
C GLY A 88 -6.39 -24.43 -5.11
N PRO A 89 -6.59 -24.27 -6.44
CA PRO A 89 -6.55 -22.96 -7.12
C PRO A 89 -7.55 -21.92 -6.61
N GLY A 90 -8.77 -22.32 -6.25
CA GLY A 90 -9.78 -21.38 -5.73
C GLY A 90 -9.35 -20.73 -4.41
N PHE A 91 -8.60 -21.43 -3.56
CA PHE A 91 -8.06 -20.86 -2.33
C PHE A 91 -6.91 -19.88 -2.60
N GLU A 92 -6.11 -20.14 -3.65
CA GLU A 92 -5.05 -19.23 -4.10
C GLU A 92 -5.62 -17.89 -4.56
N GLU A 93 -6.68 -17.95 -5.37
CA GLU A 93 -7.39 -16.78 -5.86
C GLU A 93 -8.05 -16.01 -4.71
N PHE A 94 -8.75 -16.71 -3.80
CA PHE A 94 -9.34 -16.10 -2.61
C PHE A 94 -8.29 -15.44 -1.72
N SER A 95 -7.13 -16.08 -1.55
CA SER A 95 -6.04 -15.48 -0.78
C SER A 95 -5.44 -14.25 -1.45
N THR A 96 -5.48 -14.17 -2.77
CA THR A 96 -5.05 -12.97 -3.52
C THR A 96 -6.03 -11.83 -3.27
N LEU A 97 -7.34 -12.11 -3.33
CA LEU A 97 -8.40 -11.15 -3.01
C LEU A 97 -8.31 -10.64 -1.57
N ARG A 98 -8.02 -11.52 -0.60
CA ARG A 98 -7.73 -11.13 0.79
C ARG A 98 -6.58 -10.12 0.87
N GLY A 99 -5.52 -10.33 0.10
CA GLY A 99 -4.39 -9.40 0.02
C GLY A 99 -4.82 -8.03 -0.48
N GLU A 100 -5.61 -7.97 -1.55
CA GLU A 100 -6.13 -6.71 -2.09
C GLU A 100 -7.06 -6.00 -1.10
N ALA A 101 -7.95 -6.73 -0.41
CA ALA A 101 -8.76 -6.15 0.67
C ALA A 101 -7.89 -5.49 1.76
N ASN A 102 -6.84 -6.17 2.21
CA ASN A 102 -5.91 -5.64 3.22
C ASN A 102 -5.19 -4.37 2.76
N PHE A 103 -4.85 -4.25 1.47
CA PHE A 103 -4.29 -3.02 0.95
C PHE A 103 -5.30 -1.86 0.97
N ILE A 104 -6.57 -2.13 0.71
CA ILE A 104 -7.63 -1.12 0.81
C ILE A 104 -7.80 -0.70 2.27
N PHE A 105 -7.79 -1.64 3.22
CA PHE A 105 -7.84 -1.32 4.66
C PHE A 105 -6.65 -0.46 5.10
N SER A 106 -5.45 -0.82 4.66
CA SER A 106 -4.23 -0.06 4.97
C SER A 106 -4.30 1.36 4.37
N LYS A 107 -4.80 1.48 3.13
CA LYS A 107 -5.03 2.79 2.49
C LYS A 107 -6.01 3.64 3.30
N TYR A 108 -7.07 3.04 3.85
CA TYR A 108 -8.01 3.76 4.71
C TYR A 108 -7.34 4.30 5.96
N HIS A 109 -6.56 3.45 6.64
CA HIS A 109 -5.81 3.84 7.82
C HIS A 109 -4.94 5.07 7.57
N ARG A 110 -4.12 5.06 6.50
CA ARG A 110 -3.22 6.17 6.16
C ARG A 110 -3.93 7.46 5.76
N HIS A 111 -5.10 7.36 5.12
CA HIS A 111 -5.76 8.52 4.51
C HIS A 111 -6.91 9.10 5.32
N PHE A 112 -7.54 8.32 6.20
CA PHE A 112 -8.77 8.73 6.90
C PHE A 112 -8.60 8.70 8.42
N SER A 113 -7.81 7.78 8.98
CA SER A 113 -7.64 7.69 10.43
C SER A 113 -7.00 8.98 10.99
N GLY A 114 -7.60 9.53 12.05
CA GLY A 114 -7.12 10.75 12.72
C GLY A 114 -7.22 12.07 11.92
N LYS A 115 -7.66 12.05 10.66
CA LYS A 115 -7.76 13.28 9.84
C LYS A 115 -9.09 14.00 10.01
N ALA A 116 -9.14 15.31 9.85
CA ALA A 116 -10.40 16.07 9.96
C ALA A 116 -11.36 15.72 8.82
N ARG A 117 -12.61 15.34 9.13
CA ARG A 117 -13.58 14.85 8.13
C ARG A 117 -13.86 15.84 7.00
N ASN A 118 -13.92 17.12 7.30
CA ASN A 118 -14.19 18.19 6.34
C ASN A 118 -13.12 18.31 5.24
N THR A 119 -11.92 17.75 5.42
CA THR A 119 -10.79 17.89 4.48
C THR A 119 -10.35 16.57 3.86
N ARG A 120 -10.98 15.44 4.24
CA ARG A 120 -10.72 14.10 3.68
C ARG A 120 -11.10 14.03 2.19
N ASP A 121 -10.38 13.21 1.41
CA ASP A 121 -10.63 13.01 -0.01
C ASP A 121 -11.81 12.05 -0.25
N LEU A 122 -12.98 12.62 -0.56
CA LEU A 122 -14.21 11.86 -0.81
C LEU A 122 -14.10 10.97 -2.08
N GLY A 123 -13.40 11.45 -3.11
CA GLY A 123 -13.19 10.69 -4.33
C GLY A 123 -12.32 9.46 -4.09
N LEU A 124 -11.29 9.57 -3.25
CA LEU A 124 -10.49 8.41 -2.83
C LEU A 124 -11.34 7.41 -2.05
N LEU A 125 -12.19 7.87 -1.12
CA LEU A 125 -13.08 6.97 -0.38
C LEU A 125 -14.04 6.23 -1.31
N ALA A 126 -14.61 6.93 -2.30
CA ALA A 126 -15.48 6.33 -3.30
C ALA A 126 -14.76 5.28 -4.15
N GLU A 127 -13.52 5.55 -4.59
CA GLU A 127 -12.71 4.56 -5.30
C GLU A 127 -12.45 3.32 -4.43
N MET A 128 -12.12 3.51 -3.15
CA MET A 128 -11.87 2.41 -2.22
C MET A 128 -13.11 1.57 -1.93
N ILE A 129 -14.29 2.20 -1.84
CA ILE A 129 -15.57 1.48 -1.72
C ILE A 129 -15.78 0.61 -2.96
N ALA A 130 -15.63 1.16 -4.17
CA ALA A 130 -15.81 0.41 -5.41
C ALA A 130 -14.80 -0.74 -5.57
N ASP A 131 -13.53 -0.51 -5.22
CA ASP A 131 -12.51 -1.56 -5.23
C ASP A 131 -12.88 -2.68 -4.24
N LEU A 132 -13.31 -2.34 -3.03
CA LEU A 132 -13.62 -3.31 -1.98
C LEU A 132 -14.94 -4.05 -2.26
N GLU A 133 -15.91 -3.41 -2.93
CA GLU A 133 -17.11 -4.05 -3.46
C GLU A 133 -16.73 -5.12 -4.49
N THR A 134 -15.88 -4.77 -5.46
CA THR A 134 -15.40 -5.71 -6.47
C THR A 134 -14.69 -6.90 -5.83
N VAL A 135 -13.79 -6.65 -4.87
CA VAL A 135 -13.09 -7.71 -4.13
C VAL A 135 -14.08 -8.58 -3.35
N GLY A 136 -15.04 -7.95 -2.66
CA GLY A 136 -16.07 -8.66 -1.90
C GLY A 136 -16.97 -9.53 -2.76
N GLU A 137 -17.35 -9.06 -3.96
CA GLU A 137 -18.12 -9.83 -4.94
C GLU A 137 -17.34 -11.07 -5.38
N SER A 138 -16.08 -10.92 -5.82
CA SER A 138 -15.24 -12.05 -6.23
C SER A 138 -14.97 -13.03 -5.07
N MET A 139 -14.80 -12.54 -3.83
CA MET A 139 -14.65 -13.42 -2.67
C MET A 139 -15.92 -14.24 -2.40
N ASN A 140 -17.10 -13.64 -2.57
CA ASN A 140 -18.38 -14.33 -2.41
C ASN A 140 -18.64 -15.35 -3.53
N GLU A 141 -18.15 -15.11 -4.74
CA GLU A 141 -18.22 -16.08 -5.85
C GLU A 141 -17.41 -17.35 -5.55
N LEU A 142 -16.24 -17.22 -4.93
CA LEU A 142 -15.38 -18.35 -4.55
C LEU A 142 -15.80 -19.04 -3.25
N ALA A 143 -16.51 -18.34 -2.37
CA ALA A 143 -16.86 -18.82 -1.03
C ALA A 143 -17.59 -20.19 -1.00
N PRO A 144 -18.54 -20.51 -1.92
CA PRO A 144 -19.22 -21.80 -1.92
C PRO A 144 -18.27 -22.99 -2.09
N GLU A 145 -17.24 -22.86 -2.92
CA GLU A 145 -16.24 -23.90 -3.18
C GLU A 145 -15.25 -24.06 -2.01
N LEU A 146 -15.08 -23.00 -1.22
CA LEU A 146 -14.14 -22.92 -0.10
C LEU A 146 -14.83 -23.13 1.26
N LYS A 147 -16.06 -23.65 1.26
CA LYS A 147 -16.84 -23.83 2.48
C LYS A 147 -16.10 -24.70 3.51
N GLY A 148 -15.97 -24.17 4.72
CA GLY A 148 -15.28 -24.84 5.83
C GLY A 148 -13.76 -24.69 5.81
N GLN A 149 -13.19 -23.98 4.83
CA GLN A 149 -11.79 -23.60 4.88
C GLN A 149 -11.55 -22.52 5.95
N PRO A 150 -10.46 -22.61 6.73
CA PRO A 150 -10.18 -21.64 7.79
C PRO A 150 -10.02 -20.20 7.27
N GLY A 151 -10.64 -19.24 7.96
CA GLY A 151 -10.47 -17.80 7.68
C GLY A 151 -11.42 -17.24 6.62
N VAL A 152 -12.04 -18.07 5.78
CA VAL A 152 -12.87 -17.61 4.65
C VAL A 152 -14.06 -16.78 5.14
N GLN A 153 -14.79 -17.27 6.15
CA GLN A 153 -15.97 -16.56 6.66
C GLN A 153 -15.58 -15.30 7.43
N GLU A 154 -14.46 -15.34 8.15
CA GLU A 154 -13.91 -14.20 8.87
C GLU A 154 -13.51 -13.07 7.91
N ASP A 155 -12.82 -13.39 6.80
CA ASP A 155 -12.43 -12.38 5.81
C ASP A 155 -13.65 -11.77 5.10
N LEU A 156 -14.64 -12.58 4.72
CA LEU A 156 -15.89 -12.09 4.12
C LEU A 156 -16.62 -11.13 5.06
N THR A 157 -16.66 -11.46 6.35
CA THR A 157 -17.27 -10.61 7.37
C THR A 157 -16.49 -9.30 7.52
N LEU A 158 -15.15 -9.38 7.57
CA LEU A 158 -14.29 -8.21 7.68
C LEU A 158 -14.45 -7.26 6.48
N VAL A 159 -14.54 -7.78 5.26
CA VAL A 159 -14.79 -6.99 4.04
C VAL A 159 -16.16 -6.30 4.13
N ALA A 160 -17.21 -7.05 4.50
CA ALA A 160 -18.56 -6.50 4.63
C ALA A 160 -18.66 -5.39 5.69
N ASP A 161 -18.01 -5.58 6.84
CA ASP A 161 -17.99 -4.60 7.93
C ASP A 161 -17.24 -3.32 7.54
N ASN A 162 -16.09 -3.45 6.86
CA ASN A 162 -15.34 -2.29 6.35
C ASN A 162 -16.12 -1.54 5.26
N LEU A 163 -16.81 -2.25 4.35
CA LEU A 163 -17.68 -1.61 3.36
C LEU A 163 -18.78 -0.76 4.02
N LYS A 164 -19.42 -1.32 5.04
CA LYS A 164 -20.43 -0.59 5.82
C LYS A 164 -19.83 0.65 6.49
N MET A 165 -18.66 0.50 7.11
CA MET A 165 -17.96 1.61 7.75
C MET A 165 -17.59 2.71 6.75
N TYR A 166 -17.04 2.36 5.58
CA TYR A 166 -16.64 3.34 4.56
C TYR A 166 -17.83 4.10 3.98
N ARG A 167 -18.94 3.42 3.71
CA ARG A 167 -20.18 4.07 3.25
C ARG A 167 -20.74 5.03 4.30
N ALA A 168 -20.73 4.64 5.57
CA ALA A 168 -21.12 5.53 6.65
C ALA A 168 -20.19 6.74 6.74
N GLU A 169 -18.88 6.53 6.65
CA GLU A 169 -17.87 7.61 6.66
C GLU A 169 -18.06 8.58 5.49
N GLN A 170 -18.49 8.11 4.32
CA GLN A 170 -18.81 8.97 3.18
C GLN A 170 -19.92 9.96 3.52
N SER A 171 -21.00 9.50 4.14
CA SER A 171 -22.10 10.36 4.59
C SER A 171 -21.63 11.37 5.64
N GLU A 172 -20.86 10.91 6.63
CA GLU A 172 -20.32 11.75 7.70
C GLU A 172 -19.38 12.84 7.17
N ILE A 173 -18.57 12.56 6.14
CA ILE A 173 -17.72 13.57 5.48
C ILE A 173 -18.58 14.62 4.78
N ILE A 174 -19.62 14.19 4.06
CA ILE A 174 -20.53 15.11 3.35
C ILE A 174 -21.21 16.05 4.35
N GLU A 175 -21.71 15.51 5.46
CA GLU A 175 -22.30 16.31 6.53
C GLU A 175 -21.28 17.26 7.16
N ALA A 176 -20.09 16.77 7.53
CA ALA A 176 -19.04 17.60 8.13
C ALA A 176 -18.60 18.75 7.22
N ARG A 177 -18.56 18.55 5.90
CA ARG A 177 -18.24 19.60 4.92
C ARG A 177 -19.31 20.69 4.82
N ALA A 178 -20.54 20.41 5.20
CA ALA A 178 -21.64 21.37 5.20
C ALA A 178 -21.77 22.14 6.53
N MET A 179 -21.02 21.73 7.56
CA MET A 179 -20.98 22.40 8.86
C MET A 179 -20.04 23.61 8.86
N GLY A 180 -20.15 24.43 9.90
CA GLY A 180 -19.32 25.62 10.08
C GLY A 180 -19.83 26.84 9.30
N THR A 181 -19.09 27.93 9.43
CA THR A 181 -19.31 29.18 8.71
C THR A 181 -18.86 29.05 7.25
N ASP A 182 -19.37 29.94 6.37
CA ASP A 182 -18.95 29.97 4.97
C ASP A 182 -17.42 30.18 4.80
N ASP A 183 -16.79 30.89 5.74
CA ASP A 183 -15.33 31.12 5.79
C ASP A 183 -14.54 29.84 6.16
N GLU A 184 -15.02 29.10 7.17
CA GLU A 184 -14.44 27.80 7.56
C GLU A 184 -14.61 26.77 6.43
N GLN A 185 -15.75 26.77 5.74
CA GLN A 185 -15.97 25.91 4.57
C GLN A 185 -15.04 26.25 3.42
N ALA A 186 -14.82 27.54 3.13
CA ALA A 186 -13.89 27.97 2.10
C ALA A 186 -12.44 27.55 2.42
N SER A 187 -12.05 27.64 3.69
CA SER A 187 -10.73 27.17 4.17
C SER A 187 -10.58 25.66 4.02
N ALA A 188 -11.59 24.89 4.41
CA ALA A 188 -11.57 23.43 4.24
C ALA A 188 -11.51 23.01 2.76
N LEU A 189 -12.23 23.69 1.87
CA LEU A 189 -12.17 23.44 0.42
C LEU A 189 -10.78 23.74 -0.16
N ALA A 190 -10.08 24.75 0.36
CA ALA A 190 -8.71 25.05 -0.03
C ALA A 190 -7.75 23.91 0.36
N GLU A 191 -7.91 23.33 1.55
CA GLU A 191 -7.14 22.15 1.98
C GLU A 191 -7.43 20.93 1.10
N VAL A 192 -8.69 20.70 0.73
CA VAL A 192 -9.06 19.62 -0.21
C VAL A 192 -8.36 19.82 -1.57
N ALA A 193 -8.36 21.05 -2.11
CA ALA A 193 -7.68 21.36 -3.35
C ALA A 193 -6.16 21.14 -3.26
N ASN A 194 -5.53 21.61 -2.19
CA ASN A 194 -4.10 21.39 -1.93
C ASN A 194 -3.74 19.91 -1.84
N GLY A 195 -4.61 19.08 -1.24
CA GLY A 195 -4.45 17.64 -1.24
C GLY A 195 -4.37 17.05 -2.65
N GLN A 196 -5.20 17.52 -3.59
CA GLN A 196 -5.14 17.08 -4.99
C GLN A 196 -3.89 17.59 -5.70
N PHE A 197 -3.42 18.81 -5.41
CA PHE A 197 -2.17 19.33 -5.99
C PHE A 197 -0.97 18.52 -5.53
N ASN A 198 -0.88 18.20 -4.24
CA ASN A 198 0.17 17.34 -3.69
C ASN A 198 0.14 15.94 -4.33
N LEU A 199 -1.05 15.39 -4.57
CA LEU A 199 -1.20 14.12 -5.25
C LEU A 199 -0.70 14.17 -6.71
N TYR A 200 -0.89 15.29 -7.40
CA TYR A 200 -0.35 15.48 -8.74
C TYR A 200 1.17 15.50 -8.73
N GLU A 201 1.77 16.25 -7.82
CA GLU A 201 3.23 16.30 -7.68
C GLU A 201 3.80 14.91 -7.37
N ALA A 202 3.15 14.17 -6.47
CA ALA A 202 3.58 12.83 -6.09
C ALA A 202 3.47 11.80 -7.24
N HIS A 203 2.39 11.80 -8.02
CA HIS A 203 2.12 10.71 -8.98
C HIS A 203 2.41 11.05 -10.45
N PHE A 204 2.47 12.34 -10.80
CA PHE A 204 2.55 12.78 -12.20
C PHE A 204 3.84 13.57 -12.48
N ALA A 205 4.27 14.45 -11.58
CA ALA A 205 5.45 15.28 -11.83
C ALA A 205 6.71 14.43 -12.02
N GLY A 206 7.46 14.70 -13.10
CA GLY A 206 8.69 13.98 -13.44
C GLY A 206 8.53 12.51 -13.88
N LYS A 207 7.31 11.95 -13.86
CA LYS A 207 7.06 10.54 -14.26
C LYS A 207 6.82 10.40 -15.75
N SER A 208 7.06 9.23 -16.33
CA SER A 208 6.71 8.97 -17.73
C SER A 208 5.19 8.96 -17.93
N ARG A 209 4.69 9.66 -18.95
CA ARG A 209 3.25 9.66 -19.30
C ARG A 209 2.70 8.25 -19.51
N ALA A 210 3.50 7.34 -20.06
CA ALA A 210 3.11 5.96 -20.30
C ALA A 210 2.82 5.18 -19.00
N THR A 211 3.44 5.55 -17.89
CA THR A 211 3.36 4.84 -16.59
C THR A 211 2.36 5.45 -15.61
N ARG A 212 1.83 6.64 -15.92
CA ARG A 212 0.84 7.33 -15.09
C ARG A 212 -0.54 6.73 -15.33
N ARG A 213 -1.29 6.48 -14.25
CA ARG A 213 -2.64 5.92 -14.32
C ARG A 213 -3.65 7.01 -14.75
N PRO A 214 -4.31 6.88 -15.91
CA PRO A 214 -5.29 7.88 -16.38
C PRO A 214 -6.47 8.07 -15.41
N GLU A 215 -6.94 6.99 -14.79
CA GLU A 215 -8.11 7.00 -13.91
C GLU A 215 -7.84 7.79 -12.62
N LEU A 216 -6.60 7.77 -12.11
CA LEU A 216 -6.21 8.61 -10.97
C LEU A 216 -6.31 10.10 -11.31
N LEU A 217 -5.81 10.51 -12.47
CA LEU A 217 -5.89 11.91 -12.89
C LEU A 217 -7.34 12.34 -13.16
N GLN A 218 -8.15 11.44 -13.70
CA GLN A 218 -9.58 11.68 -13.88
C GLN A 218 -10.26 11.91 -12.52
N ARG A 219 -10.02 11.05 -11.51
CA ARG A 219 -10.55 11.24 -10.14
C ARG A 219 -10.15 12.60 -9.56
N MET A 220 -8.90 13.01 -9.75
CA MET A 220 -8.42 14.31 -9.29
C MET A 220 -9.13 15.48 -9.99
N ILE A 221 -9.37 15.37 -11.30
CA ILE A 221 -10.13 16.36 -12.07
C ILE A 221 -11.57 16.44 -11.53
N ASP A 222 -12.19 15.31 -11.24
CA ASP A 222 -13.57 15.26 -10.74
C ASP A 222 -13.65 15.91 -9.34
N ASN A 223 -12.73 15.54 -8.44
CA ASN A 223 -12.60 16.15 -7.11
C ASN A 223 -12.38 17.67 -7.14
N LEU A 224 -11.48 18.15 -8.02
CA LEU A 224 -11.22 19.58 -8.16
C LEU A 224 -12.40 20.32 -8.81
N THR A 225 -13.13 19.66 -9.72
CA THR A 225 -14.35 20.22 -10.32
C THR A 225 -15.42 20.43 -9.25
N GLU A 226 -15.68 19.43 -8.41
CA GLU A 226 -16.63 19.55 -7.30
C GLU A 226 -16.18 20.64 -6.29
N THR A 227 -14.89 20.66 -5.95
CA THR A 227 -14.32 21.66 -5.04
C THR A 227 -14.51 23.08 -5.58
N LEU A 228 -14.25 23.29 -6.87
CA LEU A 228 -14.44 24.56 -7.55
C LEU A 228 -15.91 25.00 -7.54
N GLU A 229 -16.83 24.09 -7.82
CA GLU A 229 -18.26 24.35 -7.79
C GLU A 229 -18.72 24.82 -6.40
N ARG A 230 -18.25 24.15 -5.35
CA ARG A 230 -18.54 24.54 -3.95
C ARG A 230 -17.95 25.90 -3.59
N MET A 231 -16.70 26.19 -3.97
CA MET A 231 -16.09 27.52 -3.74
C MET A 231 -16.87 28.65 -4.45
N LYS A 232 -17.33 28.40 -5.69
CA LYS A 232 -18.17 29.35 -6.44
C LYS A 232 -19.56 29.50 -5.82
N ALA A 233 -20.12 28.44 -5.26
CA ALA A 233 -21.40 28.48 -4.55
C ALA A 233 -21.31 29.37 -3.30
N LEU A 234 -20.25 29.24 -2.50
CA LEU A 234 -19.99 30.13 -1.34
C LEU A 234 -19.88 31.60 -1.77
N ARG A 235 -19.14 31.87 -2.85
CA ARG A 235 -19.07 33.21 -3.44
C ARG A 235 -20.45 33.72 -3.85
N THR A 236 -21.27 32.88 -4.48
CA THR A 236 -22.63 33.27 -4.91
C THR A 236 -23.54 33.54 -3.71
N LYS A 237 -23.38 32.78 -2.63
CA LYS A 237 -24.12 32.92 -1.37
C LYS A 237 -23.80 34.22 -0.61
N GLY A 238 -22.68 34.86 -0.91
CA GLY A 238 -22.31 36.16 -0.34
C GLY A 238 -20.96 36.19 0.36
N LEU A 239 -20.20 35.09 0.35
CA LEU A 239 -18.81 35.12 0.82
C LEU A 239 -17.99 36.07 -0.07
N ARG A 240 -17.33 37.06 0.55
CA ARG A 240 -16.54 38.12 -0.10
C ARG A 240 -15.15 38.19 0.52
N VAL A 241 -14.39 37.12 0.35
CA VAL A 241 -13.03 37.01 0.88
C VAL A 241 -12.05 36.77 -0.28
N GLU A 242 -10.98 37.57 -0.32
CA GLU A 242 -10.03 37.58 -1.43
C GLU A 242 -9.33 36.23 -1.62
N TYR A 243 -9.05 35.51 -0.53
CA TYR A 243 -8.38 34.21 -0.61
C TYR A 243 -9.24 33.17 -1.35
N ASN A 244 -10.58 33.20 -1.19
CA ASN A 244 -11.47 32.26 -1.89
C ASN A 244 -11.49 32.56 -3.40
N ASP A 245 -11.49 33.84 -3.78
CA ASP A 245 -11.42 34.22 -5.20
C ASP A 245 -10.11 33.76 -5.84
N LYS A 246 -8.97 33.93 -5.16
CA LYS A 246 -7.67 33.42 -5.61
C LYS A 246 -7.65 31.90 -5.72
N ASN A 247 -8.22 31.19 -4.73
CA ASN A 247 -8.29 29.73 -4.75
C ASN A 247 -9.12 29.22 -5.94
N ILE A 248 -10.23 29.89 -6.27
CA ILE A 248 -11.04 29.59 -7.46
C ILE A 248 -10.18 29.67 -8.73
N GLU A 249 -9.40 30.74 -8.90
CA GLU A 249 -8.54 30.93 -10.07
C GLU A 249 -7.45 29.84 -10.19
N ILE A 250 -6.80 29.51 -9.07
CA ILE A 250 -5.76 28.46 -9.01
C ILE A 250 -6.35 27.10 -9.39
N VAL A 251 -7.53 26.76 -8.86
CA VAL A 251 -8.21 25.49 -9.15
C VAL A 251 -8.64 25.43 -10.62
N GLU A 252 -9.15 26.53 -11.19
CA GLU A 252 -9.50 26.62 -12.62
C GLU A 252 -8.28 26.40 -13.53
N GLN A 253 -7.17 27.06 -13.24
CA GLN A 253 -5.93 26.90 -14.01
C GLN A 253 -5.40 25.47 -13.92
N SER A 254 -5.43 24.88 -12.73
CA SER A 254 -4.97 23.51 -12.49
C SER A 254 -5.86 22.49 -13.22
N LEU A 255 -7.19 22.66 -13.20
CA LEU A 255 -8.12 21.82 -13.96
C LEU A 255 -7.84 21.86 -15.47
N GLY A 256 -7.55 23.05 -16.03
CA GLY A 256 -7.16 23.18 -17.44
C GLY A 256 -5.90 22.36 -17.75
N THR A 257 -4.89 22.47 -16.89
CA THR A 257 -3.63 21.73 -17.02
C THR A 257 -3.85 20.22 -16.93
N TYR A 258 -4.63 19.75 -15.95
CA TYR A 258 -4.85 18.32 -15.73
C TYR A 258 -5.67 17.68 -16.84
N ARG A 259 -6.69 18.37 -17.36
CA ARG A 259 -7.48 17.88 -18.51
C ARG A 259 -6.64 17.75 -19.78
N SER A 260 -5.76 18.72 -20.03
CA SER A 260 -4.80 18.63 -21.13
C SER A 260 -3.83 17.47 -20.94
N GLU A 261 -3.26 17.33 -19.74
CA GLU A 261 -2.31 16.26 -19.43
C GLU A 261 -2.95 14.87 -19.51
N LEU A 262 -4.21 14.71 -19.08
CA LEU A 262 -4.96 13.46 -19.23
C LEU A 262 -5.08 13.03 -20.69
N THR A 263 -5.30 13.99 -21.59
CA THR A 263 -5.37 13.73 -23.04
C THR A 263 -4.02 13.25 -23.56
N GLU A 264 -2.94 13.89 -23.15
CA GLU A 264 -1.58 13.52 -23.55
C GLU A 264 -1.14 12.16 -22.98
N ILE A 265 -1.54 11.84 -21.74
CA ILE A 265 -1.32 10.52 -21.14
C ILE A 265 -2.06 9.45 -21.94
N ARG A 266 -3.35 9.65 -22.22
CA ARG A 266 -4.16 8.69 -23.01
C ARG A 266 -3.54 8.46 -24.39
N LYS A 267 -3.13 9.53 -25.07
CA LYS A 267 -2.45 9.45 -26.37
C LYS A 267 -1.14 8.67 -26.29
N ALA A 268 -0.28 8.99 -25.33
CA ALA A 268 1.00 8.30 -25.16
C ALA A 268 0.80 6.79 -24.92
N ARG A 269 -0.20 6.43 -24.12
CA ARG A 269 -0.53 5.02 -23.85
C ARG A 269 -1.12 4.33 -25.09
N GLN A 270 -2.03 4.97 -25.82
CA GLN A 270 -2.64 4.41 -27.03
C GLN A 270 -1.61 4.09 -28.13
N THR A 271 -0.54 4.87 -28.23
CA THR A 271 0.52 4.65 -29.23
C THR A 271 1.64 3.72 -28.75
N THR A 272 1.62 3.30 -27.49
CA THR A 272 2.63 2.40 -26.91
C THR A 272 2.08 0.98 -26.91
N LYS A 273 2.90 0.00 -27.29
CA LYS A 273 2.47 -1.41 -27.26
C LYS A 273 2.24 -1.85 -25.82
N ILE A 274 1.31 -2.76 -25.61
CA ILE A 274 0.94 -3.22 -24.27
C ILE A 274 2.12 -3.88 -23.56
N THR A 275 2.89 -4.71 -24.27
CA THR A 275 4.13 -5.31 -23.74
C THR A 275 5.17 -4.27 -23.33
N ASP A 276 5.30 -3.18 -24.10
CA ASP A 276 6.18 -2.06 -23.75
C ASP A 276 5.66 -1.33 -22.50
N LEU A 277 4.34 -1.10 -22.39
CA LEU A 277 3.72 -0.52 -21.19
C LEU A 277 3.98 -1.37 -19.95
N GLN A 278 3.82 -2.69 -20.04
CA GLN A 278 4.13 -3.63 -18.95
C GLN A 278 5.60 -3.53 -18.52
N GLY A 279 6.54 -3.44 -19.48
CA GLY A 279 7.95 -3.21 -19.21
C GLY A 279 8.23 -1.87 -18.54
N MET A 280 7.62 -0.78 -19.03
CA MET A 280 7.76 0.56 -18.46
C MET A 280 7.21 0.65 -17.03
N LEU A 281 6.10 -0.03 -16.73
CA LEU A 281 5.56 -0.13 -15.37
C LEU A 281 6.53 -0.87 -14.43
N GLY A 282 7.22 -1.90 -14.92
CA GLY A 282 8.29 -2.56 -14.15
C GLY A 282 9.45 -1.60 -13.83
N GLY A 283 9.83 -0.76 -14.79
CA GLY A 283 10.79 0.33 -14.57
C GLY A 283 10.32 1.34 -13.52
N ALA A 284 9.05 1.78 -13.60
CA ALA A 284 8.46 2.70 -12.62
C ALA A 284 8.41 2.10 -11.21
N ALA A 285 8.10 0.80 -11.08
CA ALA A 285 8.12 0.11 -9.79
C ALA A 285 9.52 0.14 -9.17
N ASN A 286 10.56 -0.09 -9.97
CA ASN A 286 11.95 -0.02 -9.49
C ASN A 286 12.31 1.36 -8.96
N GLU A 287 11.84 2.45 -9.57
CA GLU A 287 12.05 3.81 -9.03
C GLU A 287 11.42 3.97 -7.64
N VAL A 288 10.22 3.43 -7.43
CA VAL A 288 9.53 3.46 -6.12
C VAL A 288 10.30 2.61 -5.09
N PHE A 289 10.81 1.44 -5.49
CA PHE A 289 11.64 0.61 -4.63
C PHE A 289 12.96 1.29 -4.24
N GLU A 290 13.57 2.05 -5.15
CA GLU A 290 14.76 2.86 -4.86
C GLU A 290 14.44 4.00 -3.88
N ALA A 291 13.30 4.67 -4.03
CA ALA A 291 12.85 5.71 -3.11
C ALA A 291 12.69 5.15 -1.69
N TYR A 292 12.03 3.99 -1.56
CA TYR A 292 11.92 3.29 -0.28
C TYR A 292 13.29 2.93 0.31
N ARG A 293 14.16 2.30 -0.48
CA ARG A 293 15.49 1.88 -0.02
C ARG A 293 16.34 3.04 0.49
N LYS A 294 16.27 4.20 -0.16
CA LYS A 294 17.01 5.40 0.25
C LYS A 294 16.48 6.00 1.55
N ALA A 295 15.16 6.02 1.74
CA ALA A 295 14.55 6.74 2.84
C ALA A 295 14.29 5.88 4.10
N PHE A 296 14.10 4.57 3.95
CA PHE A 296 13.62 3.68 5.04
C PHE A 296 14.54 2.50 5.34
N ALA A 297 15.11 1.85 4.32
CA ALA A 297 15.84 0.61 4.54
C ALA A 297 17.08 0.79 5.44
N GLY A 298 17.11 0.06 6.56
CA GLY A 298 18.21 0.10 7.54
C GLY A 298 18.28 1.39 8.37
N GLN A 299 17.22 2.22 8.34
CA GLN A 299 17.16 3.49 9.03
C GLN A 299 16.35 3.40 10.34
N ASP A 300 16.57 4.33 11.27
CA ASP A 300 15.80 4.38 12.51
C ASP A 300 14.35 4.80 12.26
N ARG A 301 13.42 3.87 12.48
CA ARG A 301 11.97 4.03 12.36
C ARG A 301 11.42 5.26 13.05
N ARG A 302 11.94 5.64 14.23
CA ARG A 302 11.45 6.81 14.98
C ARG A 302 11.61 8.13 14.24
N THR A 303 12.56 8.19 13.32
CA THR A 303 12.92 9.41 12.57
C THR A 303 12.35 9.42 11.15
N ARG A 304 11.64 8.38 10.74
CA ARG A 304 11.18 8.22 9.34
C ARG A 304 9.94 9.05 9.05
N ASP A 305 9.81 9.46 7.80
CA ASP A 305 8.67 10.25 7.33
C ASP A 305 7.51 9.34 6.90
N LEU A 306 6.38 9.41 7.62
CA LEU A 306 5.20 8.60 7.32
C LEU A 306 4.44 9.13 6.09
N ASP A 307 4.53 10.41 5.77
CA ASP A 307 3.87 10.99 4.59
C ASP A 307 4.58 10.56 3.31
N LEU A 308 5.92 10.51 3.36
CA LEU A 308 6.72 9.93 2.28
C LEU A 308 6.40 8.43 2.10
N LEU A 309 6.29 7.65 3.18
CA LEU A 309 5.95 6.23 3.06
C LEU A 309 4.53 6.02 2.52
N THR A 310 3.58 6.85 2.94
CA THR A 310 2.22 6.88 2.38
C THR A 310 2.27 7.04 0.86
N THR A 311 3.04 8.03 0.39
CA THR A 311 3.22 8.29 -1.04
C THR A 311 3.83 7.08 -1.77
N ILE A 312 4.84 6.44 -1.19
CA ILE A 312 5.47 5.24 -1.75
C ILE A 312 4.46 4.08 -1.85
N CYS A 313 3.69 3.82 -0.80
CA CYS A 313 2.64 2.79 -0.80
C CYS A 313 1.59 3.07 -1.89
N ASP A 314 1.15 4.32 -2.00
CA ASP A 314 0.13 4.71 -2.98
C ASP A 314 0.67 4.60 -4.41
N GLN A 315 1.88 5.12 -4.68
CA GLN A 315 2.51 5.01 -6.01
C GLN A 315 2.63 3.54 -6.44
N LEU A 316 3.06 2.67 -5.53
CA LEU A 316 3.18 1.25 -5.81
C LEU A 316 1.81 0.59 -6.03
N GLY A 317 0.79 1.01 -5.30
CA GLY A 317 -0.60 0.61 -5.52
C GLY A 317 -1.11 1.00 -6.90
N GLU A 318 -0.86 2.23 -7.36
CA GLU A 318 -1.28 2.68 -8.69
C GLU A 318 -0.55 1.94 -9.82
N ILE A 319 0.70 1.52 -9.60
CA ILE A 319 1.44 0.68 -10.54
C ILE A 319 0.85 -0.74 -10.55
N GLY A 320 0.60 -1.32 -9.38
CA GLY A 320 0.01 -2.66 -9.24
C GLY A 320 -1.34 -2.79 -9.94
N LYS A 321 -2.25 -1.81 -9.74
CA LYS A 321 -3.55 -1.76 -10.42
C LYS A 321 -3.40 -1.78 -11.96
N GLN A 322 -2.45 -1.01 -12.48
CA GLN A 322 -2.19 -0.97 -13.93
C GLN A 322 -1.61 -2.28 -14.45
N MET A 323 -0.66 -2.88 -13.74
CA MET A 323 -0.08 -4.18 -14.11
C MET A 323 -1.13 -5.30 -14.10
N ALA A 324 -2.01 -5.32 -13.09
CA ALA A 324 -3.11 -6.29 -13.01
C ALA A 324 -4.09 -6.12 -14.18
N SER A 325 -4.53 -4.89 -14.45
CA SER A 325 -5.44 -4.59 -15.57
C SER A 325 -4.84 -4.97 -16.94
N LEU A 326 -3.58 -4.61 -17.19
CA LEU A 326 -2.91 -4.97 -18.43
C LEU A 326 -2.64 -6.48 -18.53
N GLY A 327 -2.36 -7.16 -17.42
CA GLY A 327 -2.12 -8.60 -17.39
C GLY A 327 -3.39 -9.41 -17.63
N ALA A 328 -4.54 -8.92 -17.16
CA ALA A 328 -5.84 -9.51 -17.47
C ALA A 328 -6.20 -9.38 -18.96
N PHE A 329 -5.77 -8.28 -19.60
CA PHE A 329 -6.00 -8.06 -21.03
C PHE A 329 -5.00 -8.81 -21.93
N GLU A 330 -3.69 -8.72 -21.64
CA GLU A 330 -2.62 -9.38 -22.39
C GLU A 330 -1.61 -10.01 -21.41
N PRO A 331 -1.77 -11.31 -21.09
CA PRO A 331 -0.92 -11.97 -20.11
C PRO A 331 0.49 -12.18 -20.67
N THR A 332 1.49 -11.80 -19.88
CA THR A 332 2.90 -12.10 -20.16
C THR A 332 3.60 -12.56 -18.89
N ASP A 333 4.52 -13.53 -19.02
CA ASP A 333 5.31 -14.03 -17.88
C ASP A 333 6.06 -12.91 -17.16
N GLN A 334 6.54 -11.92 -17.93
CA GLN A 334 7.25 -10.78 -17.38
C GLN A 334 6.33 -9.91 -16.53
N ASN A 335 5.13 -9.59 -17.00
CA ASN A 335 4.18 -8.79 -16.24
C ASN A 335 3.69 -9.53 -15.00
N SER A 336 3.40 -10.83 -15.11
CA SER A 336 3.00 -11.65 -13.95
C SER A 336 4.07 -11.67 -12.86
N LYS A 337 5.35 -11.83 -13.23
CA LYS A 337 6.48 -11.74 -12.28
C LYS A 337 6.63 -10.34 -11.69
N ASN A 338 6.53 -9.30 -12.50
CA ASN A 338 6.62 -7.92 -12.02
C ASN A 338 5.49 -7.58 -11.04
N LEU A 339 4.25 -7.98 -11.36
CA LEU A 339 3.09 -7.79 -10.50
C LEU A 339 3.27 -8.52 -9.18
N GLN A 340 3.76 -9.77 -9.19
CA GLN A 340 4.06 -10.50 -7.96
C GLN A 340 5.06 -9.74 -7.08
N ILE A 341 6.18 -9.27 -7.66
CA ILE A 341 7.18 -8.48 -6.93
C ILE A 341 6.57 -7.19 -6.37
N VAL A 342 5.76 -6.49 -7.15
CA VAL A 342 5.05 -5.27 -6.72
C VAL A 342 4.13 -5.58 -5.54
N THR A 343 3.35 -6.65 -5.61
CA THR A 343 2.45 -7.08 -4.52
C THR A 343 3.24 -7.44 -3.26
N ASP A 344 4.34 -8.17 -3.38
CA ASP A 344 5.19 -8.55 -2.24
C ASP A 344 5.81 -7.31 -1.57
N GLN A 345 6.25 -6.33 -2.36
CA GLN A 345 6.80 -5.07 -1.84
C GLN A 345 5.72 -4.18 -1.21
N ARG A 346 4.48 -4.19 -1.74
CA ARG A 346 3.35 -3.49 -1.08
C ARG A 346 3.14 -4.04 0.33
N VAL A 347 3.11 -5.37 0.50
CA VAL A 347 2.96 -5.97 1.84
C VAL A 347 4.06 -5.48 2.79
N LEU A 348 5.31 -5.47 2.32
CA LEU A 348 6.45 -5.02 3.09
C LEU A 348 6.29 -3.56 3.52
N PHE A 349 5.93 -2.68 2.60
CA PHE A 349 5.83 -1.24 2.87
C PHE A 349 4.65 -0.92 3.79
N GLU A 350 3.52 -1.62 3.66
CA GLU A 350 2.39 -1.46 4.58
C GLU A 350 2.76 -1.87 6.00
N ARG A 351 3.50 -2.96 6.15
CA ARG A 351 3.97 -3.39 7.46
C ARG A 351 4.98 -2.41 8.05
N GLU A 352 5.92 -1.91 7.24
CA GLU A 352 6.90 -0.91 7.69
C GLU A 352 6.18 0.37 8.16
N TYR A 353 5.08 0.76 7.51
CA TYR A 353 4.25 1.89 7.95
C TYR A 353 3.76 1.70 9.38
N THR A 354 3.13 0.56 9.68
CA THR A 354 2.64 0.25 11.04
C THR A 354 3.80 0.20 12.04
N MET A 355 4.94 -0.40 11.69
CA MET A 355 6.10 -0.44 12.59
C MET A 355 6.67 0.93 12.90
N ILE A 356 6.68 1.85 11.93
CA ILE A 356 7.13 3.23 12.13
C ILE A 356 6.14 3.98 13.03
N GLU A 357 4.85 3.82 12.78
CA GLU A 357 3.79 4.41 13.60
C GLU A 357 3.90 3.96 15.07
N GLU A 358 4.04 2.65 15.31
CA GLU A 358 4.25 2.07 16.65
C GLU A 358 5.54 2.57 17.30
N ALA A 359 6.66 2.58 16.56
CA ALA A 359 7.94 3.03 17.09
C ALA A 359 7.93 4.50 17.49
N LYS A 360 7.21 5.34 16.73
CA LYS A 360 6.99 6.75 17.07
C LYS A 360 6.10 6.91 18.29
N ALA A 361 5.02 6.15 18.40
CA ALA A 361 4.15 6.19 19.57
C ALA A 361 4.88 5.82 20.87
N GLN A 362 5.76 4.81 20.83
CA GLN A 362 6.56 4.36 21.97
C GLN A 362 7.69 5.33 22.36
N GLY A 363 8.14 6.19 21.45
CA GLY A 363 9.20 7.18 21.70
C GLY A 363 8.74 8.47 22.38
N ILE A 364 7.45 8.60 22.72
CA ILE A 364 6.84 9.80 23.32
C ILE A 364 6.81 9.71 24.87
N HIS A 365 7.64 8.87 25.48
CA HIS A 365 7.76 8.74 26.94
C HIS A 365 9.10 9.19 27.49
#